data_AF-A0A931AR85-F1
#
_entry.id   AF-A0A931AR85-F1
#
_cell.length_a   1.000
_cell.length_b   1.000
_cell.length_c   1.000
_cell.angle_alpha   90.00
_cell.angle_beta   90.00
_cell.angle_gamma   90.00
#
_symmetry.space_group_name_H-M   'P 1'
#
loop_
_entity.id
_entity.type
_entity.pdbx_description
1 polymer ?
#
loop_
_entity_poly.entity_id
_entity_poly.type
_entity_poly.pdbx_seq_one_letter_code
_entity_poly.pdbx_strand_id
1 'polypeptide(L)'
;MNLGDIYQAGPDMNADIEQDGIINTALIYQIWARENNSIIKQEGESNFANINLMSSVEGKARINQEGIANEAEIFGDIAHRGIYSINQIGEANTVNINQHDFVEGNEAQIDQFGDNNEAQIVQFAVDWNITGNNEGSIVQRGNDNSALINQTAAEDIATINQEGNSNSATVIQGN
;
A
#
# COMPACT_ATOMS: atom_id res chain seq x y z
N MET A 1 -2.98 -7.30 -23.42
CA MET A 1 -1.57 -6.85 -23.35
C MET A 1 -1.38 -6.33 -21.94
N ASN A 2 -0.33 -6.76 -21.24
CA ASN A 2 0.03 -6.16 -19.97
C ASN A 2 0.74 -4.83 -20.24
N LEU A 3 0.48 -3.83 -19.40
CA LEU A 3 1.12 -2.53 -19.43
C LEU A 3 1.92 -2.37 -18.14
N GLY A 4 3.22 -2.09 -18.28
CA GLY A 4 4.12 -1.86 -17.15
C GLY A 4 4.97 -0.63 -17.44
N ASP A 5 4.88 0.41 -16.61
CA ASP A 5 5.72 1.60 -16.72
C ASP A 5 6.45 1.89 -15.40
N ILE A 6 7.75 2.19 -15.52
CA ILE A 6 8.61 2.61 -14.41
C ILE A 6 9.13 4.02 -14.74
N TYR A 7 8.91 4.95 -13.82
CA TYR A 7 9.47 6.29 -13.88
C TYR A 7 10.23 6.61 -12.60
N GLN A 8 11.52 6.91 -12.76
CA GLN A 8 12.47 7.13 -11.67
C GLN A 8 13.25 8.43 -11.92
N ALA A 9 13.21 9.36 -10.96
CA ALA A 9 14.00 10.60 -10.99
C ALA A 9 14.72 10.86 -9.65
N GLY A 10 15.98 10.41 -9.55
CA GLY A 10 16.82 10.50 -8.34
C GLY A 10 17.99 9.51 -8.36
N PRO A 11 18.92 9.57 -7.39
CA PRO A 11 20.01 8.59 -7.25
C PRO A 11 19.60 7.30 -6.52
N ASP A 12 20.20 6.17 -6.93
CA ASP A 12 20.19 4.86 -6.25
C ASP A 12 18.82 4.22 -5.98
N MET A 13 17.83 4.46 -6.84
CA MET A 13 16.51 3.81 -6.72
C MET A 13 16.42 2.51 -7.52
N ASN A 14 15.71 1.53 -6.96
CA ASN A 14 15.34 0.28 -7.62
C ASN A 14 13.82 0.22 -7.79
N ALA A 15 13.38 -0.14 -8.98
CA ALA A 15 11.99 -0.39 -9.32
C ALA A 15 11.92 -1.65 -10.17
N ASP A 16 10.98 -2.54 -9.87
CA ASP A 16 10.78 -3.78 -10.62
C ASP A 16 9.29 -4.07 -10.80
N ILE A 17 8.93 -4.52 -11.99
CA ILE A 17 7.56 -4.89 -12.36
C ILE A 17 7.62 -6.29 -12.97
N GLU A 18 6.98 -7.25 -12.31
CA GLU A 18 6.77 -8.60 -12.80
C GLU A 18 5.27 -8.82 -13.03
N GLN A 19 4.87 -9.11 -14.27
CA GLN A 19 3.47 -9.34 -14.64
C GLN A 19 3.33 -10.68 -15.38
N ASP A 20 2.64 -11.63 -14.77
CA ASP A 20 2.19 -12.87 -15.41
C ASP A 20 0.66 -12.82 -15.61
N GLY A 21 0.20 -13.08 -16.85
CA GLY A 21 -1.23 -13.07 -17.20
C GLY A 21 -1.63 -12.00 -18.23
N ILE A 22 -2.89 -11.52 -18.19
CA ILE A 22 -3.52 -10.79 -19.31
C ILE A 22 -4.16 -9.47 -18.85
N ILE A 23 -3.80 -8.35 -19.49
CA ILE A 23 -4.40 -7.01 -19.27
C ILE A 23 -4.05 -6.44 -17.88
N ASN A 24 -2.97 -6.93 -17.25
CA ASN A 24 -2.47 -6.32 -16.02
C ASN A 24 -1.85 -4.95 -16.30
N THR A 25 -2.09 -3.97 -15.43
CA THR A 25 -1.48 -2.64 -15.46
C THR A 25 -0.67 -2.43 -14.19
N ALA A 26 0.61 -2.11 -14.34
CA ALA A 26 1.54 -1.83 -13.25
C ALA A 26 2.26 -0.51 -13.50
N LEU A 27 2.25 0.37 -12.52
CA LEU A 27 2.89 1.68 -12.61
C LEU A 27 3.76 1.92 -11.38
N ILE A 28 5.03 2.28 -11.57
CA ILE A 28 5.92 2.73 -10.50
C ILE A 28 6.41 4.14 -10.80
N TYR A 29 6.14 5.08 -9.90
CA TYR A 29 6.65 6.44 -9.92
C TYR A 29 7.48 6.70 -8.68
N GLN A 30 8.78 6.96 -8.84
CA GLN A 30 9.70 7.36 -7.77
C GLN A 30 10.38 8.67 -8.16
N ILE A 31 9.84 9.80 -7.73
CA ILE A 31 10.31 11.13 -8.18
C ILE A 31 10.89 11.90 -7.00
N TRP A 32 12.07 12.51 -7.18
CA TRP A 32 12.81 13.23 -6.12
C TRP A 32 13.18 12.32 -4.95
N ALA A 33 13.18 11.01 -5.18
CA ALA A 33 13.45 9.98 -4.20
C ALA A 33 14.92 9.57 -4.19
N ARG A 34 15.38 8.99 -3.07
CA ARG A 34 16.73 8.45 -2.94
C ARG A 34 16.70 7.09 -2.27
N GLU A 35 17.44 6.11 -2.80
CA GLU A 35 17.61 4.79 -2.17
C GLU A 35 16.30 4.00 -1.96
N ASN A 36 15.24 4.32 -2.73
CA ASN A 36 13.96 3.60 -2.64
C ASN A 36 13.98 2.27 -3.38
N ASN A 37 13.17 1.31 -2.90
CA ASN A 37 12.93 0.03 -3.56
C ASN A 37 11.42 -0.20 -3.74
N SER A 38 10.96 -0.22 -4.98
CA SER A 38 9.55 -0.48 -5.33
C SER A 38 9.43 -1.74 -6.17
N ILE A 39 8.52 -2.64 -5.79
CA ILE A 39 8.30 -3.89 -6.53
C ILE A 39 6.80 -4.08 -6.74
N ILE A 40 6.38 -4.27 -7.97
CA ILE A 40 5.03 -4.74 -8.31
C ILE A 40 5.15 -6.15 -8.86
N LYS A 41 4.40 -7.08 -8.28
CA LYS A 41 4.19 -8.41 -8.83
C LYS A 41 2.71 -8.66 -9.04
N GLN A 42 2.30 -9.00 -10.26
CA GLN A 42 0.91 -9.27 -10.61
C GLN A 42 0.82 -10.60 -11.35
N GLU A 43 -0.02 -11.50 -10.85
CA GLU A 43 -0.36 -12.78 -11.47
C GLU A 43 -1.87 -12.83 -11.73
N GLY A 44 -2.30 -13.07 -12.97
CA GLY A 44 -3.72 -13.21 -13.34
C GLY A 44 -4.21 -12.17 -14.36
N GLU A 45 -5.47 -11.75 -14.28
CA GLU A 45 -6.12 -10.98 -15.34
C GLU A 45 -6.66 -9.62 -14.88
N SER A 46 -6.42 -8.57 -15.66
CA SER A 46 -6.93 -7.21 -15.43
C SER A 46 -6.59 -6.59 -14.06
N ASN A 47 -5.51 -7.03 -13.41
CA ASN A 47 -5.07 -6.43 -12.15
C ASN A 47 -4.46 -5.04 -12.37
N PHE A 48 -4.73 -4.09 -11.49
CA PHE A 48 -4.14 -2.76 -11.47
C PHE A 48 -3.29 -2.57 -10.22
N ALA A 49 -2.04 -2.16 -10.41
CA ALA A 49 -1.10 -1.83 -9.34
C ALA A 49 -0.41 -0.50 -9.62
N ASN A 50 -0.40 0.39 -8.65
CA ASN A 50 0.28 1.68 -8.74
C ASN A 50 1.10 1.94 -7.46
N ILE A 51 2.38 2.21 -7.62
CA ILE A 51 3.25 2.67 -6.54
C ILE A 51 3.72 4.07 -6.88
N ASN A 52 3.40 5.05 -6.05
CA ASN A 52 3.89 6.41 -6.16
C ASN A 52 4.61 6.81 -4.87
N LEU A 53 5.93 6.95 -4.96
CA LEU A 53 6.82 7.35 -3.87
C LEU A 53 7.51 8.67 -4.23
N MET A 54 6.93 9.80 -3.83
CA MET A 54 7.47 11.13 -4.10
C MET A 54 8.32 11.62 -2.93
N SER A 55 9.49 12.21 -3.23
CA SER A 55 10.36 12.86 -2.24
C SER A 55 10.79 11.99 -1.04
N SER A 56 10.72 10.66 -1.18
CA SER A 56 11.02 9.70 -0.11
C SER A 56 12.47 9.23 -0.14
N VAL A 57 12.99 8.84 1.02
CA VAL A 57 14.36 8.37 1.20
C VAL A 57 14.34 7.01 1.90
N GLU A 58 15.02 6.01 1.33
CA GLU A 58 15.09 4.63 1.87
C GLU A 58 13.72 3.92 2.01
N GLY A 59 12.69 4.35 1.27
CA GLY A 59 11.35 3.76 1.30
C GLY A 59 11.28 2.42 0.56
N LYS A 60 10.49 1.46 1.09
CA LYS A 60 10.23 0.16 0.46
C LYS A 60 8.75 0.00 0.20
N ALA A 61 8.35 -0.12 -1.06
CA ALA A 61 6.97 -0.39 -1.43
C ALA A 61 6.85 -1.69 -2.22
N ARG A 62 5.91 -2.55 -1.83
CA ARG A 62 5.64 -3.80 -2.52
C ARG A 62 4.15 -3.96 -2.74
N ILE A 63 3.77 -4.29 -3.97
CA ILE A 63 2.43 -4.76 -4.31
C ILE A 63 2.56 -6.17 -4.85
N ASN A 64 1.81 -7.11 -4.29
CA ASN A 64 1.62 -8.45 -4.81
C ASN A 64 0.11 -8.69 -5.03
N GLN A 65 -0.27 -9.03 -6.26
CA GLN A 65 -1.66 -9.31 -6.62
C GLN A 65 -1.75 -10.65 -7.35
N GLU A 66 -2.61 -11.53 -6.88
CA GLU A 66 -2.93 -12.81 -7.51
C GLU A 66 -4.44 -12.90 -7.73
N GLY A 67 -4.87 -13.07 -8.98
CA GLY A 67 -6.28 -13.26 -9.33
C GLY A 67 -6.78 -12.29 -10.40
N ILE A 68 -8.05 -11.89 -10.30
CA ILE A 68 -8.73 -11.15 -11.38
C ILE A 68 -9.22 -9.80 -10.88
N ALA A 69 -8.91 -8.74 -11.64
CA ALA A 69 -9.42 -7.38 -11.41
C ALA A 69 -9.13 -6.81 -10.01
N ASN A 70 -8.04 -7.22 -9.37
CA ASN A 70 -7.59 -6.62 -8.12
C ASN A 70 -6.97 -5.24 -8.37
N GLU A 71 -7.26 -4.28 -7.51
CA GLU A 71 -6.74 -2.91 -7.55
C GLU A 71 -5.93 -2.62 -6.28
N ALA A 72 -4.67 -2.20 -6.45
CA ALA A 72 -3.77 -1.85 -5.36
C ALA A 72 -3.06 -0.53 -5.66
N GLU A 73 -3.11 0.39 -4.72
CA GLU A 73 -2.41 1.66 -4.80
C GLU A 73 -1.63 1.96 -3.53
N ILE A 74 -0.36 2.33 -3.70
CA ILE A 74 0.51 2.85 -2.64
C ILE A 74 0.87 4.28 -3.01
N PHE A 75 0.52 5.22 -2.15
CA PHE A 75 0.93 6.61 -2.23
C PHE A 75 1.73 6.98 -0.97
N GLY A 76 3.00 7.34 -1.16
CA GLY A 76 3.90 7.79 -0.10
C GLY A 76 4.60 9.08 -0.51
N ASP A 77 4.28 10.20 0.12
CA ASP A 77 4.94 11.49 -0.11
C ASP A 77 5.77 11.89 1.12
N ILE A 78 7.04 12.25 0.89
CA ILE A 78 8.00 12.72 1.90
C ILE A 78 8.41 11.67 2.96
N ALA A 79 8.00 10.41 2.79
CA ALA A 79 8.30 9.35 3.74
C ALA A 79 9.80 9.02 3.80
N HIS A 80 10.39 9.13 4.99
CA HIS A 80 11.73 8.60 5.28
C HIS A 80 11.57 7.17 5.84
N ARG A 81 12.15 6.17 5.17
CA ARG A 81 12.12 4.75 5.60
C ARG A 81 10.74 4.10 5.72
N GLY A 82 9.73 4.62 5.03
CA GLY A 82 8.39 4.01 5.02
C GLY A 82 8.41 2.61 4.41
N ILE A 83 7.71 1.66 5.03
CA ILE A 83 7.49 0.31 4.51
C ILE A 83 6.01 0.15 4.15
N TYR A 84 5.76 -0.18 2.89
CA TYR A 84 4.42 -0.37 2.33
C TYR A 84 4.31 -1.75 1.73
N SER A 85 3.33 -2.54 2.17
CA SER A 85 3.08 -3.85 1.60
C SER A 85 1.59 -4.06 1.35
N ILE A 86 1.24 -4.34 0.12
CA ILE A 86 -0.09 -4.81 -0.27
C ILE A 86 0.05 -6.22 -0.81
N ASN A 87 -0.76 -7.14 -0.28
CA ASN A 87 -0.92 -8.48 -0.81
C ASN A 87 -2.41 -8.77 -0.99
N GLN A 88 -2.84 -9.05 -2.22
CA GLN A 88 -4.23 -9.36 -2.55
C GLN A 88 -4.29 -10.69 -3.28
N ILE A 89 -5.16 -11.59 -2.81
CA ILE A 89 -5.46 -12.86 -3.46
C ILE A 89 -6.97 -13.02 -3.60
N GLY A 90 -7.45 -13.15 -4.84
CA GLY A 90 -8.86 -13.37 -5.17
C GLY A 90 -9.37 -12.48 -6.29
N GLU A 91 -10.66 -12.19 -6.31
CA GLU A 91 -11.30 -11.37 -7.36
C GLU A 91 -11.79 -10.01 -6.85
N ALA A 92 -11.57 -8.97 -7.64
CA ALA A 92 -12.13 -7.62 -7.45
C ALA A 92 -11.86 -7.00 -6.07
N ASN A 93 -10.70 -7.28 -5.48
CA ASN A 93 -10.30 -6.66 -4.23
C ASN A 93 -9.68 -5.27 -4.47
N THR A 94 -9.93 -4.31 -3.58
CA THR A 94 -9.39 -2.95 -3.66
C THR A 94 -8.61 -2.60 -2.40
N VAL A 95 -7.37 -2.16 -2.58
CA VAL A 95 -6.49 -1.71 -1.50
C VAL A 95 -5.89 -0.36 -1.81
N ASN A 96 -5.95 0.54 -0.84
CA ASN A 96 -5.25 1.82 -0.88
C ASN A 96 -4.43 2.03 0.40
N ILE A 97 -3.12 2.28 0.24
CA ILE A 97 -2.28 2.79 1.31
C ILE A 97 -1.88 4.21 0.96
N ASN A 98 -2.24 5.16 1.81
CA ASN A 98 -1.84 6.55 1.70
C ASN A 98 -1.09 6.97 2.97
N GLN A 99 0.22 7.14 2.87
CA GLN A 99 1.02 7.74 3.93
C GLN A 99 1.55 9.09 3.48
N HIS A 100 1.27 10.12 4.27
CA HIS A 100 1.83 11.45 4.12
C HIS A 100 2.53 11.75 5.43
N ASP A 101 3.83 11.48 5.49
CA ASP A 101 4.53 11.55 6.76
C ASP A 101 5.92 12.18 6.66
N PHE A 102 6.22 13.00 7.66
CA PHE A 102 7.55 13.58 7.93
C PHE A 102 8.32 12.76 8.97
N VAL A 103 7.72 11.69 9.49
CA VAL A 103 8.26 10.83 10.54
C VAL A 103 8.93 9.59 9.94
N GLU A 104 10.04 9.16 10.55
CA GLU A 104 10.81 8.00 10.08
C GLU A 104 10.11 6.69 10.41
N GLY A 105 9.99 5.77 9.44
CA GLY A 105 9.74 4.35 9.73
C GLY A 105 8.29 3.92 9.95
N ASN A 106 7.31 4.59 9.33
CA ASN A 106 5.95 4.08 9.30
C ASN A 106 5.83 2.78 8.51
N GLU A 107 5.01 1.87 9.00
CA GLU A 107 4.71 0.60 8.35
C GLU A 107 3.21 0.50 8.10
N ALA A 108 2.85 0.24 6.84
CA ALA A 108 1.49 -0.03 6.43
C ALA A 108 1.44 -1.34 5.65
N GLN A 109 0.71 -2.31 6.19
CA GLN A 109 0.53 -3.62 5.58
C GLN A 109 -0.96 -3.92 5.42
N ILE A 110 -1.35 -4.36 4.22
CA ILE A 110 -2.70 -4.82 3.94
C ILE A 110 -2.61 -6.18 3.26
N ASP A 111 -3.22 -7.20 3.89
CA ASP A 111 -3.40 -8.54 3.34
C ASP A 111 -4.89 -8.84 3.14
N GLN A 112 -5.30 -9.10 1.90
CA GLN A 112 -6.67 -9.48 1.56
C GLN A 112 -6.71 -10.86 0.91
N PHE A 113 -7.57 -11.73 1.43
CA PHE A 113 -7.82 -13.07 0.90
C PHE A 113 -9.33 -13.28 0.73
N GLY A 114 -9.77 -13.45 -0.51
CA GLY A 114 -11.19 -13.63 -0.87
C GLY A 114 -11.61 -12.63 -1.95
N ASP A 115 -12.91 -12.41 -2.10
CA ASP A 115 -13.45 -11.61 -3.20
C ASP A 115 -14.14 -10.32 -2.70
N ASN A 116 -14.06 -9.25 -3.49
CA ASN A 116 -14.68 -7.95 -3.22
C ASN A 116 -14.34 -7.33 -1.85
N ASN A 117 -13.13 -7.56 -1.34
CA ASN A 117 -12.70 -6.90 -0.10
C ASN A 117 -12.16 -5.49 -0.39
N GLU A 118 -12.47 -4.55 0.49
CA GLU A 118 -11.98 -3.18 0.47
C GLU A 118 -11.19 -2.88 1.74
N ALA A 119 -9.95 -2.41 1.58
CA ALA A 119 -9.10 -2.02 2.70
C ALA A 119 -8.34 -0.73 2.42
N GLN A 120 -8.32 0.15 3.41
CA GLN A 120 -7.62 1.40 3.33
C GLN A 120 -6.82 1.68 4.61
N ILE A 121 -5.53 2.01 4.47
CA ILE A 121 -4.71 2.57 5.53
C ILE A 121 -4.35 4.00 5.15
N VAL A 122 -4.67 4.93 6.04
CA VAL A 122 -4.29 6.33 5.94
C VAL A 122 -3.48 6.71 7.17
N GLN A 123 -2.25 7.15 6.98
CA GLN A 123 -1.39 7.63 8.07
C GLN A 123 -0.89 9.04 7.75
N PHE A 124 -1.18 9.99 8.64
CA PHE A 124 -0.76 11.38 8.55
C PHE A 124 -0.05 11.78 9.85
N ALA A 125 1.19 12.30 9.79
CA ALA A 125 1.69 13.12 10.88
C ALA A 125 1.39 14.60 10.60
N VAL A 126 0.67 15.22 11.53
CA VAL A 126 0.22 16.62 11.40
C VAL A 126 1.27 17.64 11.88
N ASP A 127 2.37 17.20 12.49
CA ASP A 127 3.37 18.10 13.09
C ASP A 127 4.80 17.55 12.95
N TRP A 128 5.70 18.38 12.43
CA TRP A 128 7.12 18.12 12.24
C TRP A 128 7.91 17.88 13.54
N ASN A 129 7.31 18.23 14.70
CA ASN A 129 7.91 18.00 16.02
C ASN A 129 7.50 16.67 16.65
N ILE A 130 6.60 15.93 16.02
CA ILE A 130 6.19 14.64 16.53
C ILE A 130 7.19 13.59 16.04
N THR A 131 7.78 12.86 16.98
CA THR A 131 8.64 11.70 16.72
C THR A 131 7.89 10.46 17.17
N GLY A 132 7.73 9.46 16.28
CA GLY A 132 7.10 8.18 16.62
C GLY A 132 6.53 7.47 15.40
N ASN A 133 6.68 6.16 15.31
CA ASN A 133 6.30 5.39 14.13
C ASN A 133 4.83 5.00 14.22
N ASN A 134 4.09 5.12 13.12
CA ASN A 134 2.76 4.55 12.99
C ASN A 134 2.82 3.18 12.32
N GLU A 135 2.16 2.21 12.92
CA GLU A 135 2.00 0.86 12.38
C GLU A 135 0.52 0.59 12.12
N GLY A 136 0.17 0.43 10.85
CA GLY A 136 -1.18 0.08 10.41
C GLY A 136 -1.14 -1.30 9.75
N SER A 137 -1.96 -2.23 10.24
CA SER A 137 -2.11 -3.55 9.63
C SER A 137 -3.58 -3.91 9.44
N ILE A 138 -3.97 -4.25 8.22
CA ILE A 138 -5.29 -4.78 7.90
C ILE A 138 -5.13 -6.20 7.34
N VAL A 139 -5.83 -7.16 7.95
CA VAL A 139 -5.97 -8.52 7.43
C VAL A 139 -7.45 -8.81 7.24
N GLN A 140 -7.85 -9.13 6.01
CA GLN A 140 -9.22 -9.53 5.67
C GLN A 140 -9.23 -10.93 5.06
N ARG A 141 -10.04 -11.82 5.61
CA ARG A 141 -10.25 -13.19 5.12
C ARG A 141 -11.73 -13.48 4.95
N GLY A 142 -12.15 -13.74 3.72
CA GLY A 142 -13.54 -13.94 3.33
C GLY A 142 -13.95 -12.91 2.28
N ASN A 143 -15.25 -12.76 2.04
CA ASN A 143 -15.76 -11.95 0.93
C ASN A 143 -16.51 -10.71 1.43
N ASP A 144 -16.49 -9.65 0.62
CA ASP A 144 -17.23 -8.40 0.87
C ASP A 144 -16.86 -7.71 2.21
N ASN A 145 -15.63 -7.86 2.70
CA ASN A 145 -15.19 -7.17 3.92
C ASN A 145 -14.71 -5.75 3.62
N SER A 146 -14.95 -4.81 4.54
CA SER A 146 -14.50 -3.42 4.45
C SER A 146 -13.73 -3.02 5.72
N ALA A 147 -12.52 -2.50 5.56
CA ALA A 147 -11.64 -2.10 6.66
C ALA A 147 -10.98 -0.74 6.39
N LEU A 148 -11.01 0.14 7.40
CA LEU A 148 -10.33 1.43 7.34
C LEU A 148 -9.51 1.65 8.61
N ILE A 149 -8.22 1.90 8.46
CA ILE A 149 -7.35 2.45 9.50
C ILE A 149 -7.03 3.89 9.12
N ASN A 150 -7.29 4.82 10.03
CA ASN A 150 -6.90 6.22 9.92
C ASN A 150 -6.11 6.61 11.18
N GLN A 151 -4.81 6.87 11.04
CA GLN A 151 -3.93 7.26 12.13
C GLN A 151 -3.39 8.66 11.87
N THR A 152 -3.74 9.61 12.74
CA THR A 152 -3.37 11.03 12.59
C THR A 152 -2.42 11.54 13.68
N ALA A 153 -2.04 10.70 14.65
CA ALA A 153 -0.98 11.00 15.62
C ALA A 153 0.26 10.12 15.33
N ALA A 154 1.34 10.24 16.12
CA ALA A 154 2.47 9.32 16.07
C ALA A 154 2.43 8.31 17.21
N GLU A 155 3.18 7.21 17.04
CA GLU A 155 3.19 6.05 17.95
C GLU A 155 1.86 5.27 17.96
N ASP A 156 1.03 5.46 16.93
CA ASP A 156 -0.23 4.76 16.80
C ASP A 156 0.00 3.37 16.19
N ILE A 157 -0.40 2.32 16.91
CA ILE A 157 -0.50 0.96 16.37
C ILE A 157 -1.97 0.61 16.22
N ALA A 158 -2.38 0.33 14.98
CA ALA A 158 -3.73 -0.09 14.62
C ALA A 158 -3.67 -1.42 13.87
N THR A 159 -4.47 -2.38 14.33
CA THR A 159 -4.64 -3.65 13.63
C THR A 159 -6.13 -3.93 13.46
N ILE A 160 -6.54 -4.21 12.23
CA ILE A 160 -7.86 -4.76 11.90
C ILE A 160 -7.68 -6.18 11.39
N ASN A 161 -8.35 -7.14 12.03
CA ASN A 161 -8.47 -8.50 11.52
C ASN A 161 -9.96 -8.84 11.34
N GLN A 162 -10.37 -9.12 10.11
CA GLN A 162 -11.73 -9.52 9.77
C GLN A 162 -11.72 -10.93 9.17
N GLU A 163 -12.40 -11.86 9.84
CA GLU A 163 -12.64 -13.21 9.32
C GLU A 163 -14.14 -13.42 9.08
N GLY A 164 -14.50 -13.98 7.93
CA GLY A 164 -15.88 -14.17 7.50
C GLY A 164 -16.29 -13.21 6.37
N ASN A 165 -17.59 -13.13 6.09
CA ASN A 165 -18.09 -12.33 4.98
C ASN A 165 -18.85 -11.09 5.47
N SER A 166 -18.83 -10.02 4.68
CA SER A 166 -19.59 -8.78 4.92
C SER A 166 -19.27 -8.09 6.26
N ASN A 167 -18.03 -8.22 6.75
CA ASN A 167 -17.60 -7.50 7.95
C ASN A 167 -17.24 -6.05 7.61
N SER A 168 -17.48 -5.13 8.54
CA SER A 168 -17.02 -3.74 8.45
C SER A 168 -16.28 -3.34 9.73
N ALA A 169 -15.10 -2.76 9.61
CA ALA A 169 -14.27 -2.35 10.73
C ALA A 169 -13.59 -1.02 10.41
N THR A 170 -13.56 -0.14 11.40
CA THR A 170 -12.91 1.17 11.26
C THR A 170 -12.15 1.47 12.55
N VAL A 171 -10.87 1.78 12.40
CA VAL A 171 -10.02 2.29 13.47
C VAL A 171 -9.65 3.72 13.11
N ILE A 172 -9.99 4.66 13.97
CA ILE A 172 -9.53 6.04 13.89
C ILE A 172 -8.73 6.31 15.16
N GLN A 173 -7.44 6.60 15.00
CA GLN A 173 -6.54 7.01 16.07
C GLN A 173 -6.05 8.42 15.75
N GLY A 174 -6.21 9.32 16.72
CA GLY A 174 -5.87 10.73 16.62
C GLY A 174 -6.08 11.37 17.98
N ASN A 175 -5.06 12.03 18.51
CA ASN A 175 -5.13 12.76 19.78
C ASN A 175 -5.81 14.12 19.62
#